data_AF-A0A7W1QQX1-F1
#
_entry.id   AF-A0A7W1QQX1-F1
#
_cell.length_a   1.000
_cell.length_b   1.000
_cell.length_c   1.000
_cell.angle_alpha   90.00
_cell.angle_beta   90.00
_cell.angle_gamma   90.00
#
_symmetry.space_group_name_H-M   'P 1'
#
loop_
_entity.id
_entity.type
_entity.pdbx_description
1 polymer ?
#
loop_
_entity_poly.entity_id
_entity_poly.type
_entity_poly.pdbx_seq_one_letter_code
_entity_poly.pdbx_strand_id
1 'polypeptide(L)'
;MSAAIAKEWIAVFSFFLMIIGFTVVEAVWLNNKGWAPLGKSFGFSALTNFIGYAVGFFVLFVVIVVVMMIVFDGSIKNFPMKDYGVGATLILGVLFIPALLTVCKRVFLSYLKIQNGKSAWLYSIASSLLGLIVSLGAPVLLGYFLLR
;
A
#
# COMPACT_ATOMS: atom_id res chain seq x y z
N MET A 1 24.46 -3.03 20.26
CA MET A 1 23.97 -3.44 18.92
C MET A 1 22.55 -4.02 18.94
N SER A 2 22.09 -4.69 20.01
CA SER A 2 20.75 -5.32 20.06
C SER A 2 19.54 -4.36 20.08
N ALA A 3 19.67 -3.19 20.72
CA ALA A 3 18.53 -2.28 20.90
C ALA A 3 18.09 -1.55 19.61
N ALA A 4 19.03 -1.26 18.69
CA ALA A 4 18.70 -0.60 17.41
C ALA A 4 17.94 -1.56 16.47
N ILE A 5 18.41 -2.80 16.38
CA ILE A 5 17.77 -3.87 15.61
C ILE A 5 16.32 -4.08 16.09
N ALA A 6 16.11 -4.12 17.41
CA ALA A 6 14.76 -4.28 17.97
C ALA A 6 13.79 -3.16 17.55
N LYS A 7 14.24 -1.91 17.40
CA LYS A 7 13.39 -0.77 17.00
C LYS A 7 12.97 -0.84 15.54
N GLU A 8 13.86 -1.28 14.64
CA GLU A 8 13.54 -1.45 13.21
C GLU A 8 12.48 -2.53 13.00
N TRP A 9 12.59 -3.65 13.72
CA TRP A 9 11.59 -4.73 13.65
C TRP A 9 10.21 -4.33 14.17
N ILE A 10 10.11 -3.37 15.09
CA ILE A 10 8.81 -2.85 15.54
C ILE A 10 8.09 -2.13 14.40
N ALA A 11 8.79 -1.36 13.57
CA ALA A 11 8.20 -0.70 12.41
C ALA A 11 7.69 -1.74 11.40
N VAL A 12 8.48 -2.77 11.13
CA VAL A 12 8.10 -3.88 10.24
C VAL A 12 6.89 -4.65 10.79
N PHE A 13 6.87 -4.98 12.08
CA PHE A 13 5.77 -5.72 12.69
C PHE A 13 4.48 -4.90 12.73
N SER A 14 4.58 -3.62 13.07
CA SER A 14 3.42 -2.71 13.06
C SER A 14 2.83 -2.57 11.66
N PHE A 15 3.65 -2.54 10.61
CA PHE A 15 3.19 -2.56 9.23
C PHE A 15 2.32 -3.79 8.92
N PHE A 16 2.78 -4.99 9.28
CA PHE A 16 1.98 -6.21 9.07
C PHE A 16 0.68 -6.21 9.88
N LEU A 17 0.73 -5.79 11.15
CA LEU A 17 -0.47 -5.65 11.98
C LEU A 17 -1.48 -4.68 11.36
N MET A 18 -1.01 -3.56 10.81
CA MET A 18 -1.89 -2.58 10.18
C MET A 18 -2.54 -3.11 8.90
N ILE A 19 -1.84 -3.91 8.10
CA ILE A 19 -2.47 -4.58 6.94
C ILE A 19 -3.55 -5.56 7.39
N ILE A 20 -3.26 -6.39 8.39
CA ILE A 20 -4.22 -7.38 8.91
C ILE A 20 -5.44 -6.67 9.49
N GLY A 21 -5.21 -5.67 10.34
CA GLY A 21 -6.27 -4.85 10.94
C GLY A 21 -7.12 -4.15 9.89
N PHE A 22 -6.47 -3.52 8.90
CA PHE A 22 -7.16 -2.88 7.79
C PHE A 22 -8.02 -3.87 7.00
N THR A 23 -7.49 -5.08 6.75
CA THR A 23 -8.22 -6.14 6.04
C THR A 23 -9.52 -6.53 6.76
N VAL A 24 -9.46 -6.67 8.10
CA VAL A 24 -10.62 -6.98 8.93
C VAL A 24 -11.62 -5.83 8.93
N VAL A 25 -11.15 -4.60 9.16
CA VAL A 25 -12.01 -3.40 9.17
C VAL A 25 -12.72 -3.22 7.82
N GLU A 26 -12.02 -3.43 6.72
CA GLU A 26 -12.57 -3.35 5.38
C GLU A 26 -13.64 -4.43 5.13
N ALA A 27 -13.40 -5.66 5.59
CA ALA A 27 -14.37 -6.75 5.49
C ALA A 27 -15.65 -6.45 6.29
N VAL A 28 -15.50 -5.93 7.51
CA VAL A 28 -16.63 -5.51 8.36
C VAL A 28 -17.37 -4.33 7.72
N TRP A 29 -16.65 -3.39 7.11
CA TRP A 29 -17.27 -2.25 6.43
C TRP A 29 -18.16 -2.69 5.27
N LEU A 30 -17.71 -3.65 4.45
CA LEU A 30 -18.51 -4.23 3.37
C LEU A 30 -19.75 -4.99 3.88
N ASN A 31 -19.58 -5.74 4.97
CA ASN A 31 -20.67 -6.47 5.61
C ASN A 31 -21.73 -5.51 6.19
N ASN A 32 -21.30 -4.46 6.88
CA ASN A 32 -22.19 -3.46 7.47
C ASN A 32 -22.96 -2.64 6.42
N LYS A 33 -22.41 -2.52 5.21
CA LYS A 33 -23.11 -1.92 4.06
C LYS A 33 -24.14 -2.86 3.42
N GLY A 34 -24.21 -4.13 3.83
CA GLY A 34 -25.09 -5.13 3.23
C GLY A 34 -24.69 -5.56 1.82
N TRP A 35 -23.45 -5.30 1.38
CA TRP A 35 -23.01 -5.62 0.02
C TRP A 35 -22.63 -7.09 -0.16
N ALA A 36 -22.10 -7.72 0.90
CA ALA A 36 -21.72 -9.13 0.88
C ALA A 36 -21.64 -9.70 2.32
N PRO A 37 -21.89 -11.01 2.50
CA PRO A 37 -21.71 -11.67 3.78
C PRO A 37 -20.24 -11.66 4.22
N LEU A 38 -20.00 -11.67 5.52
CA LEU A 38 -18.68 -11.49 6.13
C LEU A 38 -17.56 -12.35 5.50
N GLY A 39 -17.82 -13.64 5.25
CA GLY A 39 -16.81 -14.52 4.63
C GLY A 39 -16.40 -14.09 3.21
N LYS A 40 -17.36 -13.65 2.40
CA LYS A 40 -17.10 -13.14 1.05
C LYS A 40 -16.41 -11.78 1.08
N SER A 41 -16.81 -10.91 2.00
CA SER A 41 -16.18 -9.61 2.24
C SER A 41 -14.75 -9.74 2.73
N PHE A 42 -14.48 -10.71 3.61
CA PHE A 42 -13.15 -11.03 4.09
C PHE A 42 -12.27 -11.59 2.98
N GLY A 43 -12.76 -12.56 2.21
CA GLY A 43 -12.02 -13.10 1.06
C GLY A 43 -11.68 -12.03 0.02
N PHE A 44 -12.62 -11.13 -0.28
CA PHE A 44 -12.38 -9.97 -1.13
C PHE A 44 -11.24 -9.08 -0.58
N SER A 45 -11.37 -8.66 0.68
CA SER A 45 -10.44 -7.74 1.33
C SER A 45 -9.04 -8.35 1.42
N ALA A 46 -8.94 -9.60 1.90
CA ALA A 46 -7.67 -10.30 2.07
C ALA A 46 -6.95 -10.50 0.74
N LEU A 47 -7.64 -10.97 -0.30
CA LEU A 47 -7.02 -11.20 -1.61
C LEU A 47 -6.56 -9.91 -2.27
N THR A 48 -7.41 -8.87 -2.26
CA THR A 48 -7.07 -7.61 -2.93
C THR A 48 -5.95 -6.86 -2.21
N ASN A 49 -5.96 -6.85 -0.86
CA ASN A 49 -4.88 -6.25 -0.08
C ASN A 49 -3.59 -7.06 -0.21
N PHE A 50 -3.63 -8.39 -0.13
CA PHE A 50 -2.45 -9.23 -0.30
C PHE A 50 -1.79 -9.04 -1.66
N ILE A 51 -2.55 -9.14 -2.75
CA ILE A 51 -2.03 -8.95 -4.11
C ILE A 51 -1.52 -7.52 -4.30
N GLY A 52 -2.32 -6.52 -3.88
CA GLY A 52 -1.97 -5.12 -4.07
C GLY A 52 -0.71 -4.70 -3.33
N TYR A 53 -0.54 -5.16 -2.08
CA TYR A 53 0.70 -4.90 -1.34
C TYR A 53 1.86 -5.73 -1.88
N ALA A 54 1.70 -7.03 -2.14
CA ALA A 54 2.80 -7.86 -2.63
C ALA A 54 3.40 -7.31 -3.95
N VAL A 55 2.54 -7.02 -4.93
CA VAL A 55 2.98 -6.45 -6.21
C VAL A 55 3.43 -5.00 -6.04
N GLY A 56 2.73 -4.21 -5.22
CA GLY A 56 3.07 -2.81 -4.96
C GLY A 56 4.46 -2.65 -4.34
N PHE A 57 4.79 -3.44 -3.31
CA PHE A 57 6.12 -3.44 -2.68
C PHE A 57 7.19 -3.99 -3.60
N PHE A 58 6.88 -4.99 -4.43
CA PHE A 58 7.83 -5.47 -5.43
C PHE A 58 8.21 -4.37 -6.43
N VAL A 59 7.23 -3.65 -6.96
CA VAL A 59 7.49 -2.51 -7.87
C VAL A 59 8.25 -1.40 -7.14
N LEU A 60 7.87 -1.06 -5.91
CA LEU A 60 8.59 -0.06 -5.12
C LEU A 60 10.04 -0.46 -4.88
N PHE A 61 10.29 -1.73 -4.57
CA PHE A 61 11.65 -2.28 -4.42
C PHE A 61 12.46 -2.12 -5.71
N VAL A 62 11.90 -2.49 -6.87
CA VAL A 62 12.57 -2.31 -8.16
C VAL A 62 12.89 -0.83 -8.42
N VAL A 63 11.95 0.07 -8.15
CA VAL A 63 12.16 1.52 -8.30
C VAL A 63 13.30 2.02 -7.42
N ILE A 64 13.32 1.61 -6.14
CA ILE A 64 14.39 1.99 -5.20
C ILE A 64 15.74 1.47 -5.69
N VAL A 65 15.83 0.21 -6.12
CA VAL A 65 17.07 -0.38 -6.62
C VAL A 65 17.58 0.37 -7.84
N VAL A 66 16.72 0.69 -8.81
CA VAL A 66 17.09 1.46 -10.01
C VAL A 66 17.58 2.85 -9.62
N VAL A 67 16.87 3.54 -8.73
CA VAL A 67 17.28 4.87 -8.24
C VAL A 67 18.65 4.80 -7.55
N MET A 68 18.88 3.80 -6.69
CA MET A 68 20.18 3.63 -6.04
C MET A 68 21.30 3.38 -7.05
N MET A 69 21.06 2.56 -8.09
CA MET A 69 22.05 2.34 -9.15
C MET A 69 22.41 3.64 -9.88
N ILE A 70 21.43 4.47 -10.23
CA ILE A 70 21.65 5.77 -10.88
C ILE A 70 22.46 6.71 -9.98
N VAL A 71 22.18 6.69 -8.67
CA VAL A 71 22.88 7.50 -7.67
C VAL A 71 24.34 7.04 -7.52
N PHE A 72 24.58 5.74 -7.38
CA PHE A 72 25.93 5.19 -7.21
C PHE A 72 26.81 5.33 -8.45
N ASP A 73 26.24 5.20 -9.64
CA ASP A 73 26.95 5.35 -10.91
C ASP A 73 27.23 6.83 -11.26
N GLY A 74 26.73 7.79 -10.46
CA GLY A 74 26.88 9.22 -10.74
C GLY A 74 26.10 9.70 -11.98
N SER A 75 25.29 8.81 -12.57
CA SER A 75 24.51 9.01 -13.79
C SER A 75 23.28 9.90 -13.59
N ILE A 76 23.03 10.42 -12.38
CA ILE A 76 21.97 11.41 -12.09
C ILE A 76 22.06 12.62 -13.05
N LYS A 77 23.27 13.02 -13.45
CA LYS A 77 23.51 14.13 -14.38
C LYS A 77 22.85 13.94 -15.74
N ASN A 78 22.64 12.68 -16.14
CA ASN A 78 22.02 12.28 -17.40
C ASN A 78 20.53 11.94 -17.23
N PHE A 79 20.00 11.94 -16.00
CA PHE A 79 18.61 11.62 -15.72
C PHE A 79 17.70 12.80 -16.10
N PRO A 80 16.53 12.56 -16.72
CA PRO A 80 15.57 13.61 -17.03
C PRO A 80 15.20 14.37 -15.75
N MET A 81 15.31 15.70 -15.77
CA MET A 81 15.07 16.56 -14.60
C MET A 81 16.00 16.32 -13.39
N LYS A 82 17.11 15.58 -13.55
CA LYS A 82 18.15 15.35 -12.53
C LYS A 82 17.53 14.89 -11.19
N ASP A 83 17.84 15.57 -10.09
CA ASP A 83 17.35 15.26 -8.74
C ASP A 83 15.82 15.28 -8.63
N TYR A 84 15.16 16.21 -9.33
CA TYR A 84 13.69 16.30 -9.34
C TYR A 84 13.06 15.09 -10.03
N GLY A 85 13.72 14.55 -11.06
CA GLY A 85 13.28 13.34 -11.74
C GLY A 85 13.32 12.12 -10.82
N VAL A 86 14.38 12.00 -10.02
CA VAL A 86 14.52 10.92 -9.02
C VAL A 86 13.40 11.02 -7.97
N GLY A 87 13.18 12.21 -7.42
CA GLY A 87 12.09 12.45 -6.47
C GLY A 87 10.71 12.13 -7.04
N ALA A 88 10.43 12.56 -8.27
CA ALA A 88 9.19 12.25 -8.97
C ALA A 88 8.99 10.75 -9.19
N THR A 89 10.06 10.03 -9.54
CA THR A 89 10.03 8.57 -9.74
C THR A 89 9.69 7.84 -8.45
N LEU A 90 10.27 8.26 -7.32
CA LEU A 90 9.95 7.70 -6.00
C LEU A 90 8.49 7.96 -5.61
N ILE A 91 8.00 9.19 -5.81
CA ILE A 91 6.59 9.54 -5.54
C ILE A 91 5.65 8.69 -6.39
N LEU A 92 5.95 8.53 -7.69
CA LEU A 92 5.16 7.68 -8.58
C LEU A 92 5.20 6.21 -8.15
N GLY A 93 6.35 5.71 -7.70
CA GLY A 93 6.48 4.36 -7.14
C GLY A 93 5.59 4.14 -5.91
N VAL A 94 5.49 5.13 -5.02
CA VAL A 94 4.58 5.07 -3.86
C VAL A 94 3.12 5.17 -4.29
N LEU A 95 2.78 6.08 -5.21
CA LEU A 95 1.42 6.26 -5.73
C LEU A 95 0.93 5.09 -6.59
N PHE A 96 1.83 4.25 -7.09
CA PHE A 96 1.49 3.03 -7.79
C PHE A 96 0.71 2.05 -6.91
N ILE A 97 1.05 1.96 -5.61
CA ILE A 97 0.39 1.05 -4.67
C ILE A 97 -1.13 1.31 -4.57
N PRO A 98 -1.61 2.54 -4.25
CA PRO A 98 -3.04 2.81 -4.15
C PRO A 98 -3.74 2.77 -5.51
N ALA A 99 -3.03 3.09 -6.61
CA ALA A 99 -3.58 2.92 -7.96
C ALA A 99 -3.83 1.44 -8.27
N LEU A 100 -2.86 0.57 -8.00
CA LEU A 100 -2.98 -0.87 -8.18
C LEU A 100 -4.07 -1.46 -7.28
N LEU A 101 -4.10 -1.10 -5.99
CA LEU A 101 -5.16 -1.52 -5.07
C LEU A 101 -6.54 -1.10 -5.58
N THR A 102 -6.68 0.11 -6.12
CA THR A 102 -7.95 0.60 -6.67
C THR A 102 -8.42 -0.27 -7.82
N VAL A 103 -7.53 -0.60 -8.75
CA VAL A 103 -7.83 -1.46 -9.90
C VAL A 103 -8.17 -2.88 -9.44
N CYS A 104 -7.34 -3.47 -8.56
CA CYS A 104 -7.58 -4.80 -7.99
C CYS A 104 -8.96 -4.86 -7.31
N LYS A 105 -9.26 -3.90 -6.43
CA LYS A 105 -10.56 -3.84 -5.74
C LYS A 105 -11.71 -3.68 -6.72
N ARG A 106 -11.57 -2.83 -7.74
CA ARG A 106 -12.63 -2.65 -8.74
C ARG A 106 -12.90 -3.93 -9.52
N VAL A 107 -11.86 -4.62 -9.98
CA VAL A 107 -11.95 -5.88 -10.71
C VAL A 107 -12.60 -6.95 -9.85
N PHE A 108 -12.16 -7.10 -8.59
CA PHE A 108 -12.70 -8.11 -7.68
C PHE A 108 -14.14 -7.81 -7.25
N LEU A 109 -14.53 -6.55 -7.05
CA LEU A 109 -15.93 -6.19 -6.78
C LEU A 109 -16.84 -6.59 -7.94
N SER A 110 -16.36 -6.40 -9.18
CA SER A 110 -17.07 -6.81 -10.39
C SER A 110 -17.12 -8.33 -10.53
N TYR A 111 -15.99 -9.01 -10.36
CA TYR A 111 -15.86 -10.47 -10.50
C TYR A 111 -16.71 -11.21 -9.47
N LEU A 112 -16.66 -10.78 -8.21
CA LEU A 112 -17.45 -11.36 -7.13
C LEU A 112 -18.91 -10.88 -7.13
N LYS A 113 -19.32 -10.02 -8.05
CA LYS A 113 -20.68 -9.45 -8.13
C LYS A 113 -21.13 -8.84 -6.79
N ILE A 114 -20.24 -8.09 -6.13
CA ILE A 114 -20.54 -7.45 -4.83
C ILE A 114 -21.22 -6.10 -5.04
N GLN A 115 -20.62 -5.23 -5.86
CA GLN A 115 -21.19 -3.92 -6.17
C GLN A 115 -20.65 -3.39 -7.50
N ASN A 116 -21.47 -2.61 -8.21
CA ASN A 116 -21.11 -1.98 -9.48
C ASN A 116 -21.45 -0.48 -9.52
N GLY A 117 -20.99 0.20 -10.57
CA GLY A 117 -21.25 1.63 -10.79
C GLY A 117 -20.38 2.56 -9.96
N LYS A 118 -20.88 3.79 -9.72
CA LYS A 118 -20.12 4.88 -9.07
C LYS A 118 -19.71 4.56 -7.63
N SER A 119 -20.59 3.86 -6.89
CA SER A 119 -20.32 3.51 -5.48
C SER A 119 -19.14 2.55 -5.32
N ALA A 120 -19.00 1.59 -6.25
CA ALA A 120 -17.85 0.68 -6.28
C ALA A 120 -16.54 1.43 -6.53
N TRP A 121 -16.52 2.38 -7.46
CA TRP A 121 -15.36 3.21 -7.74
C TRP A 121 -14.92 4.06 -6.55
N LEU A 122 -15.87 4.80 -5.95
CA LEU A 122 -15.58 5.63 -4.77
C LEU A 122 -15.05 4.79 -3.61
N TYR A 123 -15.63 3.61 -3.40
CA TYR A 123 -15.15 2.69 -2.38
C TYR A 123 -13.74 2.16 -2.70
N SER A 124 -13.46 1.73 -3.93
CA SER A 124 -12.12 1.25 -4.31
C SER A 124 -11.05 2.32 -4.13
N ILE A 125 -11.32 3.56 -4.53
CA ILE A 125 -10.39 4.68 -4.38
C ILE A 125 -10.18 4.99 -2.88
N ALA A 126 -11.27 5.20 -2.14
CA ALA A 126 -11.20 5.58 -0.73
C ALA A 126 -10.51 4.49 0.12
N SER A 127 -10.89 3.23 -0.07
CA SER A 127 -10.26 2.12 0.65
C SER A 127 -8.79 1.93 0.28
N SER A 128 -8.38 2.20 -0.96
CA SER A 128 -6.97 2.10 -1.36
C SER A 128 -6.11 3.21 -0.76
N LEU A 129 -6.63 4.45 -0.74
CA LEU A 129 -5.97 5.57 -0.09
C LEU A 129 -5.87 5.37 1.42
N LEU A 130 -6.97 4.96 2.07
CA LEU A 130 -6.97 4.64 3.49
C LEU A 130 -6.02 3.49 3.80
N GLY A 131 -6.00 2.44 2.95
CA GLY A 131 -5.06 1.34 3.09
C GLY A 131 -3.62 1.82 3.11
N LEU A 132 -3.22 2.66 2.15
CA LEU A 132 -1.88 3.24 2.11
C LEU A 132 -1.58 4.11 3.34
N ILE A 133 -2.49 5.02 3.70
CA ILE A 133 -2.28 5.94 4.84
C ILE A 133 -2.16 5.16 6.15
N VAL A 134 -3.01 4.16 6.37
CA VAL A 134 -3.02 3.36 7.60
C VAL A 134 -1.81 2.44 7.66
N SER A 135 -1.50 1.74 6.57
CA SER A 135 -0.39 0.77 6.54
C SER A 135 0.99 1.42 6.56
N LEU A 136 1.18 2.57 5.89
CA LEU A 136 2.48 3.25 5.84
C LEU A 136 2.59 4.38 6.87
N GLY A 137 1.53 5.15 7.07
CA GLY A 137 1.56 6.31 7.96
C GLY A 137 1.74 5.93 9.42
N ALA A 138 1.06 4.90 9.91
CA ALA A 138 1.18 4.50 11.31
C ALA A 138 2.57 3.95 11.68
N PRO A 139 3.20 3.05 10.90
CA PRO A 139 4.58 2.64 11.17
C PRO A 139 5.60 3.77 11.06
N VAL A 140 5.43 4.70 10.12
CA VAL A 140 6.31 5.87 10.00
C VAL A 140 6.19 6.78 11.22
N LEU A 141 4.97 7.04 11.69
CA LEU A 141 4.75 7.82 12.91
C LEU A 141 5.33 7.11 14.13
N LEU A 142 5.10 5.79 14.27
CA LEU A 142 5.69 4.99 15.35
C LEU A 142 7.22 5.03 15.31
N GLY A 143 7.82 4.85 14.14
CA GLY A 143 9.26 4.97 13.94
C GLY A 143 9.77 6.34 14.36
N TYR A 144 9.10 7.41 13.95
CA TYR A 144 9.46 8.79 14.33
C TYR A 144 9.44 9.00 15.85
N PHE A 145 8.44 8.49 16.56
CA PHE A 145 8.35 8.63 18.02
C PHE A 145 9.30 7.72 18.80
N LEU A 146 9.65 6.54 18.26
CA LEU A 146 10.49 5.55 18.95
C LEU A 146 12.00 5.73 18.68
N LEU A 147 12.36 6.35 17.56
CA LEU A 147 13.75 6.61 17.15
C LEU A 147 14.26 7.98 17.58
N ARG A 148 13.37 8.88 18.00
CA ARG A 148 13.70 10.14 18.65
C ARG A 148 13.91 9.95 20.16
#